data_AF-A0A0F5IL68-F1
#
_entry.id   AF-A0A0F5IL68-F1
#
_cell.length_a   1.000
_cell.length_b   1.000
_cell.length_c   1.000
_cell.angle_alpha   90.00
_cell.angle_beta   90.00
_cell.angle_gamma   90.00
#
_symmetry.space_group_name_H-M   'P 1'
#
loop_
_entity.id
_entity.type
_entity.pdbx_description
1 polymer ?
#
loop_
_entity_poly.entity_id
_entity_poly.type
_entity_poly.pdbx_seq_one_letter_code
_entity_poly.pdbx_strand_id
1 'polypeptide(L)'
;GRHAARVDFRTVGDYYEVADQTTGEASVTIAGALIVNKFNAGSYMLKRIIGAASDGSYGSENTLEYLGLELPEWGDHQTNYVLDPWSRIKTLANVNRLVFNPDRPSGSGQALSSLYENYFTGYGTSTANWKFAPGLGERVGDWYRIGYTKENTVSKTEQSPYINTGVVFKAVYVPKKYIAYNPATGNNTEQAGADGNAFTFFSFGDVIYGSIEAAMTAFSGNGTNVVTYNFAGKTWGDVKALAEGMKKNDPTGYNRYLNRQMKDKDTASKLTEAEAALLDWNNYMYATFGYSTNTDGTPAINLNGKDTRRLLARYALHTYANGICYYTHWIRHSNNNHPSKGIMEYAIVRNNVYKLHIRNIHGLGKDIPYEPPFDPDPEDPDEPTPPDPPGPDDPDDPDDPDNPGLNIEIEVIVKPWEGLPDETLYF
;
A
#
# COMPACT_ATOMS: atom_id res chain seq x y z
N GLY A 1 22.62 -24.54 13.22
CA GLY A 1 21.55 -23.51 13.20
C GLY A 1 20.92 -23.48 11.84
N ARG A 2 19.63 -23.17 11.75
CA ARG A 2 18.92 -23.05 10.46
C ARG A 2 19.46 -21.83 9.67
N HIS A 3 19.45 -21.91 8.33
CA HIS A 3 19.93 -20.82 7.46
C HIS A 3 18.87 -19.71 7.22
N ALA A 4 17.63 -19.95 7.65
CA ALA A 4 16.51 -19.04 7.48
C ALA A 4 15.96 -18.59 8.84
N ALA A 5 15.21 -17.50 8.81
CA ALA A 5 14.30 -17.11 9.87
C ALA A 5 12.86 -17.51 9.49
N ARG A 6 12.01 -17.66 10.51
CA ARG A 6 10.58 -17.90 10.36
C ARG A 6 9.79 -16.64 10.75
N VAL A 7 8.71 -16.35 10.02
CA VAL A 7 7.79 -15.27 10.36
C VAL A 7 6.41 -15.86 10.62
N ASP A 8 5.90 -15.61 11.82
CA ASP A 8 4.57 -15.99 12.28
C ASP A 8 3.77 -14.73 12.61
N PHE A 9 2.45 -14.79 12.53
CA PHE A 9 1.57 -13.77 13.09
C PHE A 9 0.38 -14.37 13.84
N ARG A 10 -0.29 -13.54 14.63
CA ARG A 10 -1.59 -13.87 15.22
C ARG A 10 -2.45 -12.62 15.35
N THR A 11 -3.76 -12.83 15.40
CA THR A 11 -4.76 -11.80 15.70
C THR A 11 -5.26 -11.96 17.13
N VAL A 12 -5.78 -10.89 17.72
CA VAL A 12 -6.42 -10.92 19.07
C VAL A 12 -7.82 -11.55 19.00
N GLY A 13 -8.50 -11.41 17.87
CA GLY A 13 -9.81 -12.01 17.62
C GLY A 13 -10.04 -12.29 16.13
N ASP A 14 -11.27 -12.61 15.79
CA ASP A 14 -11.69 -12.88 14.40
C ASP A 14 -11.81 -11.58 13.59
N TYR A 15 -12.11 -10.47 14.26
CA TYR A 15 -12.21 -9.14 13.67
C TYR A 15 -11.82 -8.06 14.70
N TYR A 16 -11.61 -6.84 14.22
CA TYR A 16 -11.31 -5.64 14.98
C TYR A 16 -12.44 -4.63 14.80
N GLU A 17 -12.96 -4.10 15.90
CA GLU A 17 -13.82 -2.90 15.87
C GLU A 17 -12.93 -1.68 15.75
N VAL A 18 -13.19 -0.87 14.73
CA VAL A 18 -12.45 0.35 14.43
C VAL A 18 -13.32 1.54 14.77
N ALA A 19 -12.79 2.48 15.54
CA ALA A 19 -13.35 3.79 15.78
C ALA A 19 -12.37 4.84 15.23
N ASP A 20 -12.40 5.01 13.91
CA ASP A 20 -11.54 5.96 13.22
C ASP A 20 -12.14 7.36 13.35
N GLN A 21 -11.34 8.32 13.83
CA GLN A 21 -11.80 9.70 14.02
C GLN A 21 -12.15 10.40 12.70
N THR A 22 -11.65 9.87 11.58
CA THR A 22 -11.78 10.45 10.25
C THR A 22 -12.86 9.73 9.46
N THR A 23 -12.73 8.41 9.27
CA THR A 23 -13.63 7.61 8.43
C THR A 23 -14.85 7.04 9.17
N GLY A 24 -14.85 7.13 10.51
CA GLY A 24 -15.93 6.66 11.37
C GLY A 24 -15.77 5.20 11.85
N GLU A 25 -16.87 4.61 12.29
CA GLU A 25 -16.84 3.24 12.81
C GLU A 25 -16.84 2.19 11.70
N ALA A 26 -16.10 1.10 11.91
CA ALA A 26 -16.02 -0.03 10.97
C ALA A 26 -15.65 -1.34 11.68
N SER A 27 -15.74 -2.44 10.95
CA SER A 27 -15.13 -3.71 11.35
C SER A 27 -14.06 -4.12 10.34
N VAL A 28 -12.92 -4.62 10.82
CA VAL A 28 -11.81 -5.08 9.98
C VAL A 28 -11.47 -6.53 10.28
N THR A 29 -11.35 -7.34 9.24
CA THR A 29 -10.95 -8.76 9.33
C THR A 29 -9.67 -8.98 8.54
N ILE A 30 -8.63 -9.55 9.17
CA ILE A 30 -7.43 -9.98 8.45
C ILE A 30 -7.78 -11.18 7.59
N ALA A 31 -7.41 -11.13 6.31
CA ALA A 31 -7.74 -12.15 5.32
C ALA A 31 -6.50 -12.84 4.72
N GLY A 32 -5.30 -12.30 4.97
CA GLY A 32 -4.04 -12.91 4.54
C GLY A 32 -2.82 -12.08 4.91
N ALA A 33 -1.65 -12.69 4.75
CA ALA A 33 -0.36 -12.06 5.00
C ALA A 33 0.66 -12.47 3.92
N LEU A 34 1.56 -11.55 3.59
CA LEU A 34 2.59 -11.73 2.56
C LEU A 34 3.91 -11.13 3.03
N ILE A 35 4.98 -11.94 3.07
CA ILE A 35 6.33 -11.42 3.31
C ILE A 35 6.78 -10.67 2.05
N VAL A 36 7.14 -9.40 2.22
CA VAL A 36 7.70 -8.53 1.18
C VAL A 36 9.18 -8.26 1.45
N ASN A 37 9.93 -7.98 0.38
CA ASN A 37 11.39 -7.94 0.41
C ASN A 37 11.95 -9.23 1.06
N LYS A 38 11.38 -10.37 0.67
CA LYS A 38 11.79 -11.69 1.17
C LYS A 38 13.13 -12.06 0.54
N PHE A 39 14.21 -11.93 1.31
CA PHE A 39 15.56 -12.12 0.78
C PHE A 39 15.79 -13.55 0.27
N ASN A 40 16.31 -13.66 -0.96
CA ASN A 40 16.48 -14.94 -1.66
C ASN A 40 17.85 -15.12 -2.34
N ALA A 41 18.69 -14.09 -2.45
CA ALA A 41 19.96 -14.15 -3.21
C ALA A 41 20.99 -15.17 -2.70
N GLY A 42 20.97 -15.51 -1.41
CA GLY A 42 21.91 -16.46 -0.81
C GLY A 42 22.14 -16.19 0.66
N SER A 43 23.00 -16.98 1.30
CA SER A 43 23.40 -16.77 2.69
C SER A 43 24.81 -17.35 2.90
N TYR A 44 25.59 -16.78 3.81
CA TYR A 44 26.83 -17.43 4.24
C TYR A 44 26.54 -18.78 4.91
N MET A 45 27.48 -19.73 4.77
CA MET A 45 27.37 -21.02 5.44
C MET A 45 27.40 -20.87 6.98
N LEU A 46 28.30 -20.05 7.49
CA LEU A 46 28.41 -19.72 8.92
C LEU A 46 27.90 -18.30 9.16
N LYS A 47 27.22 -18.10 10.30
CA LYS A 47 26.87 -16.75 10.78
C LYS A 47 28.15 -15.94 10.92
N ARG A 48 28.09 -14.66 10.51
CA ARG A 48 29.18 -13.71 10.68
C ARG A 48 28.66 -12.53 11.46
N ILE A 49 29.41 -12.10 12.45
CA ILE A 49 29.16 -10.84 13.13
C ILE A 49 30.35 -9.90 12.93
N ILE A 50 30.10 -8.60 12.97
CA ILE A 50 31.14 -7.58 13.01
C ILE A 50 30.75 -6.52 14.03
N GLY A 51 31.73 -5.98 14.75
CA GLY A 51 31.48 -4.85 15.66
C GLY A 51 30.91 -3.65 14.91
N ALA A 52 30.27 -2.73 15.62
CA ALA A 52 29.93 -1.41 15.08
C ALA A 52 31.02 -0.38 15.45
N ALA A 53 31.23 0.60 14.57
CA ALA A 53 32.01 1.78 14.89
C ALA A 53 31.17 2.76 15.74
N SER A 54 31.83 3.76 16.34
CA SER A 54 31.17 4.75 17.22
C SER A 54 30.11 5.60 16.50
N ASP A 55 30.21 5.74 15.18
CA ASP A 55 29.22 6.43 14.33
C ASP A 55 28.06 5.52 13.90
N GLY A 56 28.06 4.26 14.33
CA GLY A 56 27.07 3.25 13.98
C GLY A 56 27.31 2.59 12.62
N SER A 57 28.41 2.91 11.91
CA SER A 57 28.80 2.17 10.70
C SER A 57 29.37 0.79 11.05
N TYR A 58 29.62 -0.03 10.03
CA TYR A 58 30.31 -1.30 10.24
C TYR A 58 31.72 -1.07 10.81
N GLY A 59 32.09 -1.87 11.80
CA GLY A 59 33.43 -1.89 12.37
C GLY A 59 34.47 -2.44 11.42
N SER A 60 35.71 -2.44 11.91
CA SER A 60 36.88 -2.95 11.19
C SER A 60 36.78 -4.47 10.99
N GLU A 61 37.33 -4.98 9.88
CA GLU A 61 37.35 -6.42 9.54
C GLU A 61 38.05 -7.29 10.59
N ASN A 62 38.96 -6.72 11.39
CA ASN A 62 39.56 -7.45 12.53
C ASN A 62 38.57 -7.77 13.66
N THR A 63 37.37 -7.19 13.64
CA THR A 63 36.26 -7.50 14.57
C THR A 63 35.29 -8.53 13.99
N LEU A 64 35.57 -9.07 12.81
CA LEU A 64 34.74 -10.09 12.18
C LEU A 64 34.89 -11.42 12.93
N GLU A 65 33.79 -11.97 13.42
CA GLU A 65 33.77 -13.28 14.06
C GLU A 65 32.81 -14.24 13.35
N TYR A 66 33.22 -15.51 13.28
CA TYR A 66 32.39 -16.59 12.78
C TYR A 66 31.66 -17.25 13.95
N LEU A 67 30.36 -17.45 13.79
CA LEU A 67 29.48 -17.98 14.84
C LEU A 67 29.49 -17.13 16.13
N GLY A 68 29.89 -15.86 16.04
CA GLY A 68 29.86 -14.95 17.18
C GLY A 68 28.44 -14.54 17.57
N LEU A 69 28.33 -14.02 18.79
CA LEU A 69 27.07 -13.65 19.41
C LEU A 69 26.61 -12.26 18.95
N GLU A 70 25.30 -12.07 18.89
CA GLU A 70 24.71 -10.73 18.83
C GLU A 70 24.85 -10.06 20.19
N LEU A 71 25.05 -8.74 20.21
CA LEU A 71 25.29 -7.98 21.43
C LEU A 71 24.34 -6.79 21.50
N PRO A 72 23.40 -6.76 22.46
CA PRO A 72 23.08 -7.83 23.41
C PRO A 72 22.47 -9.03 22.69
N GLU A 73 22.57 -10.21 23.30
CA GLU A 73 22.10 -11.47 22.67
C GLU A 73 20.58 -11.48 22.43
N TRP A 74 19.82 -10.65 23.16
CA TRP A 74 18.35 -10.65 23.15
C TRP A 74 17.75 -9.26 23.10
N GLY A 75 17.01 -8.96 22.01
CA GLY A 75 15.87 -8.02 21.91
C GLY A 75 16.08 -6.54 22.28
N ASP A 76 17.22 -6.21 22.88
CA ASP A 76 17.62 -4.88 23.30
C ASP A 76 18.57 -4.27 22.24
N HIS A 77 18.92 -3.01 22.41
CA HIS A 77 19.67 -2.21 21.44
C HIS A 77 20.95 -2.91 20.96
N GLN A 78 20.91 -3.43 19.73
CA GLN A 78 22.08 -4.08 19.12
C GLN A 78 23.25 -3.11 18.98
N THR A 79 24.45 -3.63 19.19
CA THR A 79 25.74 -2.91 19.17
C THR A 79 26.72 -3.53 18.17
N ASN A 80 26.36 -4.66 17.56
CA ASN A 80 27.10 -5.30 16.49
C ASN A 80 26.16 -5.70 15.35
N TYR A 81 26.73 -6.07 14.21
CA TYR A 81 26.00 -6.43 13.01
C TYR A 81 26.15 -7.90 12.72
N VAL A 82 25.05 -8.56 12.39
CA VAL A 82 25.05 -9.80 11.62
C VAL A 82 25.16 -9.46 10.14
N LEU A 83 25.98 -10.21 9.39
CA LEU A 83 26.22 -9.95 7.97
C LEU A 83 25.68 -11.09 7.09
N ASP A 84 24.84 -10.73 6.13
CA ASP A 84 24.60 -11.51 4.93
C ASP A 84 25.61 -11.14 3.81
N PRO A 85 25.70 -11.92 2.70
CA PRO A 85 26.72 -11.66 1.68
C PRO A 85 26.58 -10.33 0.94
N TRP A 86 25.45 -9.63 1.09
CA TRP A 86 25.15 -8.36 0.44
C TRP A 86 25.03 -7.19 1.41
N SER A 87 25.14 -7.36 2.73
CA SER A 87 24.87 -6.30 3.73
C SER A 87 25.68 -5.02 3.51
N ARG A 88 26.93 -5.14 3.00
CA ARG A 88 27.80 -3.99 2.73
C ARG A 88 27.51 -3.26 1.43
N ILE A 89 26.76 -3.90 0.54
CA ILE A 89 26.52 -3.43 -0.83
C ILE A 89 25.05 -3.16 -1.12
N LYS A 90 24.13 -3.54 -0.22
CA LYS A 90 22.74 -3.08 -0.22
C LYS A 90 22.68 -1.68 0.36
N THR A 91 22.59 -0.67 -0.51
CA THR A 91 22.45 0.72 -0.11
C THR A 91 21.25 1.36 -0.80
N LEU A 92 20.72 2.44 -0.23
CA LEU A 92 19.70 3.30 -0.82
C LEU A 92 20.14 3.86 -2.17
N ALA A 93 21.44 4.09 -2.36
CA ALA A 93 21.97 4.49 -3.65
C ALA A 93 21.74 3.44 -4.75
N ASN A 94 21.49 2.17 -4.39
CA ASN A 94 21.17 1.11 -5.33
C ASN A 94 19.68 1.05 -5.71
N VAL A 95 18.81 1.75 -4.98
CA VAL A 95 17.37 1.79 -5.28
C VAL A 95 17.18 2.40 -6.67
N ASN A 96 16.33 1.77 -7.48
CA ASN A 96 16.05 2.12 -8.88
C ASN A 96 17.25 2.02 -9.86
N ARG A 97 18.42 1.53 -9.42
CA ARG A 97 19.52 1.24 -10.34
C ARG A 97 19.30 -0.11 -11.02
N LEU A 98 19.55 -0.12 -12.34
CA LEU A 98 19.55 -1.34 -13.15
C LEU A 98 20.68 -2.31 -12.74
N VAL A 99 21.74 -1.81 -12.11
CA VAL A 99 22.91 -2.59 -11.69
C VAL A 99 23.24 -2.26 -10.24
N PHE A 100 23.21 -3.30 -9.41
CA PHE A 100 23.47 -3.25 -7.97
C PHE A 100 24.95 -2.98 -7.61
N ASN A 101 25.91 -3.26 -8.49
CA ASN A 101 27.33 -2.96 -8.27
C ASN A 101 28.10 -2.63 -9.57
N PRO A 102 28.59 -1.39 -9.77
CA PRO A 102 29.41 -1.02 -10.93
C PRO A 102 30.81 -1.66 -10.97
N ASP A 103 31.34 -2.15 -9.84
CA ASP A 103 32.67 -2.79 -9.73
C ASP A 103 32.68 -4.27 -10.15
N ARG A 104 31.51 -4.82 -10.53
CA ARG A 104 31.41 -6.12 -11.22
C ARG A 104 30.99 -5.87 -12.68
N PRO A 105 31.89 -6.07 -13.67
CA PRO A 105 31.68 -5.60 -15.03
C PRO A 105 30.48 -6.25 -15.72
N SER A 106 29.93 -5.47 -16.66
CA SER A 106 28.77 -5.74 -17.51
C SER A 106 28.73 -7.18 -18.05
N GLY A 107 27.77 -7.95 -17.56
CA GLY A 107 27.50 -9.33 -17.99
C GLY A 107 26.63 -10.10 -17.00
N SER A 108 26.57 -9.66 -15.74
CA SER A 108 25.81 -10.32 -14.65
C SER A 108 25.12 -9.35 -13.67
N GLY A 109 25.06 -8.05 -13.97
CA GLY A 109 24.48 -7.04 -13.10
C GLY A 109 22.96 -7.18 -13.02
N GLN A 110 22.44 -7.61 -11.87
CA GLN A 110 21.01 -7.60 -11.58
C GLN A 110 20.66 -6.37 -10.73
N ALA A 111 19.42 -5.89 -10.83
CA ALA A 111 18.91 -4.81 -9.99
C ALA A 111 18.80 -5.26 -8.52
N LEU A 112 18.76 -4.32 -7.57
CA LEU A 112 18.56 -4.62 -6.14
C LEU A 112 17.36 -5.56 -5.89
N SER A 113 16.27 -5.36 -6.63
CA SER A 113 15.04 -6.16 -6.53
C SER A 113 15.25 -7.65 -6.81
N SER A 114 16.25 -8.02 -7.61
CA SER A 114 16.58 -9.42 -7.91
C SER A 114 17.04 -10.22 -6.70
N LEU A 115 17.47 -9.53 -5.63
CA LEU A 115 17.88 -10.20 -4.41
C LEU A 115 16.68 -10.73 -3.60
N TYR A 116 15.46 -10.30 -3.93
CA TYR A 116 14.26 -10.54 -3.16
C TYR A 116 13.21 -11.27 -3.99
N GLU A 117 12.50 -12.19 -3.33
CA GLU A 117 11.15 -12.54 -3.72
C GLU A 117 10.19 -11.45 -3.20
N ASN A 118 9.06 -11.26 -3.88
CA ASN A 118 8.00 -10.37 -3.43
C ASN A 118 8.50 -8.94 -3.14
N TYR A 119 9.37 -8.40 -3.99
CA TYR A 119 9.94 -7.07 -3.82
C TYR A 119 8.82 -6.02 -3.72
N PHE A 120 8.80 -5.24 -2.65
CA PHE A 120 7.64 -4.43 -2.23
C PHE A 120 7.13 -3.49 -3.34
N THR A 121 8.03 -2.87 -4.09
CA THR A 121 7.67 -1.97 -5.19
C THR A 121 7.59 -2.64 -6.57
N GLY A 122 7.78 -3.95 -6.63
CA GLY A 122 7.81 -4.74 -7.87
C GLY A 122 6.44 -5.16 -8.42
N TYR A 123 5.34 -4.81 -7.74
CA TYR A 123 3.99 -5.28 -8.09
C TYR A 123 3.25 -4.38 -9.09
N GLY A 124 3.79 -3.21 -9.43
CA GLY A 124 3.10 -2.25 -10.29
C GLY A 124 1.81 -1.72 -9.67
N THR A 125 0.84 -1.33 -10.51
CA THR A 125 -0.35 -0.57 -10.08
C THR A 125 -1.58 -1.40 -9.77
N SER A 126 -1.62 -2.65 -10.21
CA SER A 126 -2.81 -3.51 -10.09
C SER A 126 -2.80 -4.31 -8.80
N THR A 127 -3.92 -4.25 -8.06
CA THR A 127 -4.14 -5.08 -6.86
C THR A 127 -4.09 -6.58 -7.17
N ALA A 128 -4.41 -6.98 -8.40
CA ALA A 128 -4.36 -8.38 -8.82
C ALA A 128 -2.94 -8.96 -8.85
N ASN A 129 -1.90 -8.12 -8.92
CA ASN A 129 -0.50 -8.57 -8.89
C ASN A 129 -0.07 -9.01 -7.48
N TRP A 130 -0.73 -8.53 -6.44
CA TRP A 130 -0.46 -8.89 -5.05
C TRP A 130 -1.06 -10.27 -4.73
N LYS A 131 -0.23 -11.31 -4.82
CA LYS A 131 -0.65 -12.70 -4.60
C LYS A 131 -0.46 -13.13 -3.15
N PHE A 132 -1.57 -13.25 -2.44
CA PHE A 132 -1.61 -13.80 -1.08
C PHE A 132 -1.88 -15.30 -1.13
N ALA A 133 -1.26 -16.05 -0.21
CA ALA A 133 -1.66 -17.43 0.04
C ALA A 133 -3.12 -17.48 0.51
N PRO A 134 -3.90 -18.53 0.18
CA PRO A 134 -5.27 -18.66 0.66
C PRO A 134 -5.34 -18.69 2.20
N GLY A 135 -6.23 -17.88 2.77
CA GLY A 135 -6.46 -17.79 4.20
C GLY A 135 -5.30 -17.14 4.97
N LEU A 136 -5.22 -17.45 6.27
CA LEU A 136 -4.27 -16.83 7.19
C LEU A 136 -2.90 -17.52 7.19
N GLY A 137 -2.69 -18.58 6.41
CA GLY A 137 -1.46 -19.39 6.46
C GLY A 137 -1.61 -20.63 7.35
N GLU A 138 -0.49 -21.30 7.61
CA GLU A 138 -0.49 -22.59 8.31
C GLU A 138 -0.48 -22.40 9.83
N ARG A 139 -1.34 -23.13 10.56
CA ARG A 139 -1.38 -23.08 12.03
C ARG A 139 -0.12 -23.71 12.63
N VAL A 140 0.52 -23.00 13.55
CA VAL A 140 1.65 -23.45 14.37
C VAL A 140 1.35 -23.05 15.82
N GLY A 141 0.65 -23.92 16.55
CA GLY A 141 0.01 -23.57 17.82
C GLY A 141 -1.01 -22.44 17.62
N ASP A 142 -0.96 -21.42 18.48
CA ASP A 142 -1.85 -20.24 18.39
C ASP A 142 -1.48 -19.26 17.27
N TRP A 143 -0.42 -19.54 16.51
CA TRP A 143 0.12 -18.65 15.49
C TRP A 143 -0.19 -19.17 14.08
N TYR A 144 -0.13 -18.27 13.12
CA TYR A 144 -0.12 -18.59 11.69
C TYR A 144 1.26 -18.32 11.12
N ARG A 145 1.89 -19.35 10.54
CA ARG A 145 3.15 -19.21 9.82
C ARG A 145 2.88 -18.56 8.47
N ILE A 146 3.46 -17.38 8.25
CA ILE A 146 3.44 -16.70 6.95
C ILE A 146 4.46 -17.35 6.02
N GLY A 147 5.65 -17.65 6.56
CA GLY A 147 6.69 -18.34 5.82
C GLY A 147 8.08 -18.16 6.40
N TYR A 148 9.07 -18.31 5.52
CA TYR A 148 10.48 -18.26 5.85
C TYR A 148 11.18 -17.22 4.98
N THR A 149 12.26 -16.64 5.49
CA THR A 149 13.11 -15.73 4.72
C THR A 149 14.58 -15.94 5.10
N LYS A 150 15.50 -15.64 4.19
CA LYS A 150 16.94 -15.65 4.51
C LYS A 150 17.28 -14.41 5.35
N GLU A 151 18.44 -14.47 5.99
CA GLU A 151 19.05 -13.34 6.69
C GLU A 151 19.14 -12.12 5.77
N ASN A 152 18.62 -10.98 6.24
CA ASN A 152 18.55 -9.74 5.50
C ASN A 152 18.94 -8.60 6.45
N THR A 153 20.19 -8.18 6.37
CA THR A 153 20.75 -7.14 7.23
C THR A 153 21.43 -6.07 6.38
N VAL A 154 21.46 -4.85 6.91
CA VAL A 154 22.13 -3.68 6.32
C VAL A 154 22.68 -2.80 7.43
N SER A 155 23.49 -1.81 7.07
CA SER A 155 23.97 -0.82 8.03
C SER A 155 22.83 0.06 8.51
N LYS A 156 23.03 0.69 9.68
CA LYS A 156 22.09 1.61 10.32
C LYS A 156 21.45 2.60 9.34
N THR A 157 22.25 3.20 8.47
CA THR A 157 21.85 4.25 7.51
C THR A 157 21.09 3.74 6.28
N GLU A 158 21.13 2.44 6.01
CA GLU A 158 20.57 1.85 4.79
C GLU A 158 19.26 1.08 5.06
N GLN A 159 18.83 1.06 6.32
CA GLN A 159 17.54 0.51 6.71
C GLN A 159 16.41 1.34 6.09
N SER A 160 15.59 0.72 5.25
CA SER A 160 14.51 1.34 4.50
C SER A 160 13.45 0.34 4.02
N PRO A 161 12.25 0.82 3.64
CA PRO A 161 11.19 0.03 3.00
C PRO A 161 11.59 -0.69 1.72
N TYR A 162 12.68 -0.26 1.07
CA TYR A 162 13.15 -0.83 -0.18
C TYR A 162 14.10 -2.01 0.02
N ILE A 163 14.57 -2.22 1.26
CA ILE A 163 15.59 -3.23 1.56
C ILE A 163 15.12 -4.18 2.66
N ASN A 164 14.56 -3.65 3.75
CA ASN A 164 14.21 -4.46 4.91
C ASN A 164 13.01 -5.35 4.62
N THR A 165 13.01 -6.52 5.25
CA THR A 165 11.89 -7.47 5.14
C THR A 165 10.69 -6.93 5.91
N GLY A 166 9.52 -6.95 5.28
CA GLY A 166 8.25 -6.57 5.89
C GLY A 166 7.17 -7.61 5.69
N VAL A 167 6.00 -7.35 6.25
CA VAL A 167 4.77 -8.10 6.01
C VAL A 167 3.69 -7.13 5.55
N VAL A 168 3.04 -7.48 4.45
CA VAL A 168 1.78 -6.86 4.04
C VAL A 168 0.64 -7.74 4.52
N PHE A 169 -0.27 -7.19 5.30
CA PHE A 169 -1.53 -7.81 5.69
C PHE A 169 -2.63 -7.36 4.73
N LYS A 170 -3.35 -8.32 4.16
CA LYS A 170 -4.59 -8.08 3.43
C LYS A 170 -5.75 -8.16 4.41
N ALA A 171 -6.63 -7.18 4.36
CA ALA A 171 -7.81 -7.12 5.21
C ALA A 171 -9.08 -6.84 4.41
N VAL A 172 -10.21 -7.12 5.05
CA VAL A 172 -11.55 -6.72 4.62
C VAL A 172 -12.04 -5.67 5.61
N TYR A 173 -12.22 -4.44 5.14
CA TYR A 173 -12.77 -3.32 5.89
C TYR A 173 -14.25 -3.16 5.53
N VAL A 174 -15.12 -3.16 6.55
CA VAL A 174 -16.57 -2.98 6.38
C VAL A 174 -16.98 -1.74 7.16
N PRO A 175 -17.26 -0.61 6.48
CA PRO A 175 -17.70 0.61 7.15
C PRO A 175 -19.10 0.44 7.72
N LYS A 176 -19.35 0.96 8.93
CA LYS A 176 -20.70 0.98 9.52
C LYS A 176 -21.58 2.08 8.95
N LYS A 177 -21.01 3.04 8.22
CA LYS A 177 -21.72 4.11 7.54
C LYS A 177 -21.02 4.51 6.26
N TYR A 178 -21.78 4.96 5.28
CA TYR A 178 -21.24 5.53 4.04
C TYR A 178 -22.23 6.50 3.41
N ILE A 179 -21.74 7.38 2.54
CA ILE A 179 -22.59 8.25 1.74
C ILE A 179 -22.98 7.51 0.45
N ALA A 180 -24.27 7.25 0.27
CA ALA A 180 -24.84 6.63 -0.91
C ALA A 180 -25.47 7.68 -1.84
N TYR A 181 -25.27 7.50 -3.14
CA TYR A 181 -25.95 8.27 -4.18
C TYR A 181 -27.27 7.59 -4.55
N ASN A 182 -28.35 8.36 -4.66
CA ASN A 182 -29.63 7.87 -5.15
C ASN A 182 -29.86 8.35 -6.60
N PRO A 183 -29.76 7.47 -7.62
CA PRO A 183 -29.93 7.86 -9.02
C PRO A 183 -31.32 8.41 -9.36
N ALA A 184 -32.36 8.02 -8.61
CA ALA A 184 -33.72 8.49 -8.87
C ALA A 184 -33.94 9.94 -8.44
N THR A 185 -33.23 10.39 -7.40
CA THR A 185 -33.38 11.74 -6.84
C THR A 185 -32.20 12.65 -7.15
N GLY A 186 -31.06 12.09 -7.55
CA GLY A 186 -29.81 12.81 -7.77
C GLY A 186 -29.14 13.30 -6.48
N ASN A 187 -29.57 12.81 -5.32
CA ASN A 187 -29.11 13.28 -4.01
C ASN A 187 -28.31 12.21 -3.26
N ASN A 188 -27.46 12.68 -2.35
CA ASN A 188 -26.74 11.85 -1.41
C ASN A 188 -27.53 11.62 -0.13
N THR A 189 -27.39 10.43 0.45
CA THR A 189 -27.93 10.07 1.76
C THR A 189 -26.89 9.26 2.53
N GLU A 190 -26.76 9.49 3.84
CA GLU A 190 -26.00 8.59 4.71
C GLU A 190 -26.78 7.28 4.87
N GLN A 191 -26.11 6.17 4.64
CA GLN A 191 -26.65 4.82 4.82
C GLN A 191 -25.90 4.11 5.94
N ALA A 192 -26.61 3.24 6.65
CA ALA A 192 -25.96 2.25 7.49
C ALA A 192 -25.14 1.30 6.62
N GLY A 193 -24.03 0.82 7.14
CA GLY A 193 -23.16 -0.18 6.50
C GLY A 193 -23.93 -1.43 6.14
N ALA A 194 -23.39 -2.25 5.24
CA ALA A 194 -24.07 -3.39 4.64
C ALA A 194 -24.21 -4.61 5.58
N ASP A 195 -24.66 -4.41 6.82
CA ASP A 195 -24.93 -5.44 7.84
C ASP A 195 -23.75 -6.43 8.00
N GLY A 196 -22.52 -5.92 8.04
CA GLY A 196 -21.30 -6.72 8.16
C GLY A 196 -20.79 -7.35 6.85
N ASN A 197 -21.48 -7.15 5.73
CA ASN A 197 -21.03 -7.61 4.42
C ASN A 197 -20.08 -6.61 3.77
N ALA A 198 -19.01 -7.13 3.15
CA ALA A 198 -18.09 -6.31 2.38
C ALA A 198 -18.70 -5.89 1.05
N PHE A 199 -18.40 -4.67 0.63
CA PHE A 199 -18.84 -4.11 -0.65
C PHE A 199 -17.77 -3.17 -1.20
N THR A 200 -17.85 -2.85 -2.49
CA THR A 200 -16.95 -1.87 -3.10
C THR A 200 -17.33 -0.46 -2.67
N PHE A 201 -16.37 0.28 -2.12
CA PHE A 201 -16.54 1.68 -1.73
C PHE A 201 -15.34 2.53 -2.17
N PHE A 202 -15.47 3.84 -2.02
CA PHE A 202 -14.46 4.82 -2.36
C PHE A 202 -14.18 5.74 -1.17
N SER A 203 -12.95 6.25 -1.06
CA SER A 203 -12.63 7.30 -0.09
C SER A 203 -12.08 8.55 -0.76
N PHE A 204 -12.54 9.71 -0.30
CA PHE A 204 -12.06 11.02 -0.74
C PHE A 204 -12.18 12.03 0.40
N GLY A 205 -11.06 12.65 0.78
CA GLY A 205 -11.01 13.57 1.92
C GLY A 205 -11.56 12.95 3.20
N ASP A 206 -11.11 11.72 3.51
CA ASP A 206 -11.48 10.92 4.68
C ASP A 206 -12.95 10.51 4.82
N VAL A 207 -13.77 10.74 3.79
CA VAL A 207 -15.17 10.32 3.76
C VAL A 207 -15.34 9.08 2.91
N ILE A 208 -16.16 8.13 3.38
CA ILE A 208 -16.50 6.90 2.65
C ILE A 208 -17.77 7.09 1.81
N TYR A 209 -17.65 6.75 0.53
CA TYR A 209 -18.69 6.86 -0.48
C TYR A 209 -19.00 5.49 -1.08
N GLY A 210 -20.29 5.19 -1.25
CA GLY A 210 -20.73 3.94 -1.90
C GLY A 210 -20.54 3.94 -3.42
N SER A 211 -20.35 5.11 -4.04
CA SER A 211 -20.16 5.27 -5.48
C SER A 211 -19.35 6.53 -5.81
N ILE A 212 -18.86 6.63 -7.05
CA ILE A 212 -18.15 7.83 -7.52
C ILE A 212 -19.10 9.03 -7.63
N GLU A 213 -20.36 8.78 -8.01
CA GLU A 213 -21.43 9.79 -8.05
C GLU A 213 -21.67 10.40 -6.67
N ALA A 214 -21.60 9.58 -5.61
CA ALA A 214 -21.73 10.08 -4.25
C ALA A 214 -20.58 11.03 -3.90
N ALA A 215 -19.34 10.65 -4.23
CA ALA A 215 -18.18 11.51 -4.03
C ALA A 215 -18.28 12.81 -4.83
N MET A 216 -18.63 12.73 -6.11
CA MET A 216 -18.74 13.90 -6.99
C MET A 216 -19.88 14.83 -6.58
N THR A 217 -21.04 14.29 -6.20
CA THR A 217 -22.19 15.08 -5.74
C THR A 217 -21.89 15.77 -4.42
N ALA A 218 -21.24 15.07 -3.47
CA ALA A 218 -20.81 15.68 -2.20
C ALA A 218 -19.78 16.79 -2.44
N PHE A 219 -18.82 16.56 -3.34
CA PHE A 219 -17.82 17.53 -3.72
C PHE A 219 -18.45 18.80 -4.33
N SER A 220 -19.38 18.63 -5.26
CA SER A 220 -20.12 19.75 -5.88
C SER A 220 -20.94 20.55 -4.86
N GLY A 221 -21.50 19.90 -3.85
CA GLY A 221 -22.36 20.53 -2.85
C GLY A 221 -23.60 21.15 -3.51
N ASN A 222 -23.83 22.46 -3.30
CA ASN A 222 -24.94 23.19 -3.92
C ASN A 222 -24.69 23.60 -5.40
N GLY A 223 -23.55 23.19 -5.98
CA GLY A 223 -23.25 23.43 -7.40
C GLY A 223 -24.10 22.58 -8.33
N THR A 224 -23.93 22.76 -9.65
CA THR A 224 -24.60 21.95 -10.66
C THR A 224 -24.26 20.47 -10.47
N ASN A 225 -25.27 19.61 -10.38
CA ASN A 225 -25.06 18.17 -10.37
C ASN A 225 -24.67 17.71 -11.78
N VAL A 226 -23.38 17.42 -11.96
CA VAL A 226 -22.84 16.97 -13.25
C VAL A 226 -23.27 15.54 -13.61
N VAL A 227 -23.59 14.71 -12.62
CA VAL A 227 -23.97 13.30 -12.82
C VAL A 227 -25.25 13.19 -13.65
N THR A 228 -26.16 14.16 -13.49
CA THR A 228 -27.46 14.19 -14.18
C THR A 228 -27.54 15.28 -15.26
N TYR A 229 -26.43 15.93 -15.59
CA TYR A 229 -26.42 17.02 -16.56
C TYR A 229 -26.64 16.50 -17.98
N ASN A 230 -27.69 16.98 -18.65
CA ASN A 230 -28.02 16.57 -20.02
C ASN A 230 -27.48 17.56 -21.06
N PHE A 231 -26.59 17.09 -21.93
CA PHE A 231 -26.00 17.86 -23.02
C PHE A 231 -26.84 17.91 -24.30
N ALA A 232 -27.95 17.18 -24.39
CA ALA A 232 -28.80 17.16 -25.59
C ALA A 232 -29.32 18.56 -25.93
N GLY A 233 -29.04 19.01 -27.17
CA GLY A 233 -29.46 20.31 -27.69
C GLY A 233 -28.68 21.51 -27.15
N LYS A 234 -27.63 21.30 -26.36
CA LYS A 234 -26.76 22.34 -25.80
C LYS A 234 -25.71 22.83 -26.80
N THR A 235 -25.06 23.95 -26.49
CA THR A 235 -23.92 24.47 -27.24
C THR A 235 -22.61 24.24 -26.51
N TRP A 236 -21.49 24.43 -27.20
CA TRP A 236 -20.18 24.47 -26.56
C TRP A 236 -20.07 25.61 -25.53
N GLY A 237 -20.85 26.69 -25.67
CA GLY A 237 -20.97 27.74 -24.66
C GLY A 237 -21.61 27.25 -23.35
N ASP A 238 -22.59 26.34 -23.43
CA ASP A 238 -23.17 25.72 -22.23
C ASP A 238 -22.16 24.81 -21.51
N VAL A 239 -21.35 24.05 -22.27
CA VAL A 239 -20.26 23.23 -21.72
C VAL A 239 -19.26 24.11 -20.97
N LYS A 240 -18.92 25.28 -21.55
CA LYS A 240 -18.02 26.25 -20.93
C LYS A 240 -18.58 26.78 -19.62
N ALA A 241 -19.84 27.21 -19.63
CA ALA A 241 -20.50 27.70 -18.42
C ALA A 241 -20.57 26.63 -17.33
N LEU A 242 -20.80 25.36 -17.69
CA LEU A 242 -20.76 24.24 -16.73
C LEU A 242 -19.37 24.09 -16.13
N ALA A 243 -18.33 24.01 -16.96
CA ALA A 243 -16.95 23.83 -16.50
C ALA A 243 -16.46 25.00 -15.63
N GLU A 244 -16.78 26.24 -15.99
CA GLU A 244 -16.41 27.42 -15.19
C GLU A 244 -17.14 27.47 -13.83
N GLY A 245 -18.33 26.87 -13.74
CA GLY A 245 -19.11 26.79 -12.51
C GLY A 245 -18.71 25.67 -11.55
N MET A 246 -17.88 24.72 -11.99
CA MET A 246 -17.42 23.61 -11.14
C MET A 246 -16.25 24.02 -10.25
N LYS A 247 -16.16 23.39 -9.07
CA LYS A 247 -15.00 23.53 -8.19
C LYS A 247 -13.78 22.85 -8.84
N LYS A 248 -12.59 23.43 -8.62
CA LYS A 248 -11.31 22.84 -9.06
C LYS A 248 -10.95 21.61 -8.24
N ASN A 249 -10.17 20.70 -8.82
CA ASN A 249 -9.72 19.45 -8.19
C ASN A 249 -10.89 18.53 -7.85
N ASP A 250 -11.82 18.37 -8.79
CA ASP A 250 -12.90 17.40 -8.64
C ASP A 250 -12.35 15.97 -8.56
N PRO A 251 -13.01 15.07 -7.81
CA PRO A 251 -12.51 13.72 -7.52
C PRO A 251 -12.40 12.81 -8.75
N THR A 252 -12.77 13.30 -9.94
CA THR A 252 -12.77 12.52 -11.18
C THR A 252 -11.99 13.18 -12.32
N GLY A 253 -11.56 14.43 -12.19
CA GLY A 253 -11.00 15.21 -13.30
C GLY A 253 -12.01 15.59 -14.39
N TYR A 254 -13.32 15.48 -14.14
CA TYR A 254 -14.35 15.75 -15.13
C TYR A 254 -14.33 17.22 -15.58
N ASN A 255 -14.04 18.16 -14.68
CA ASN A 255 -13.90 19.57 -15.04
C ASN A 255 -12.83 19.77 -16.12
N ARG A 256 -11.68 19.11 -15.94
CA ARG A 256 -10.56 19.19 -16.86
C ARG A 256 -10.89 18.53 -18.19
N TYR A 257 -11.54 17.37 -18.14
CA TYR A 257 -12.05 16.70 -19.33
C TYR A 257 -12.93 17.62 -20.18
N LEU A 258 -13.93 18.29 -19.58
CA LEU A 258 -14.78 19.24 -20.29
C LEU A 258 -13.96 20.37 -20.93
N ASN A 259 -13.01 20.95 -20.19
CA ASN A 259 -12.11 21.99 -20.72
C ASN A 259 -11.28 21.53 -21.93
N ARG A 260 -10.81 20.27 -21.92
CA ARG A 260 -10.08 19.68 -23.06
C ARG A 260 -10.98 19.50 -24.29
N GLN A 261 -12.19 18.97 -24.10
CA GLN A 261 -13.13 18.76 -25.20
C GLN A 261 -13.57 20.07 -25.89
N MET A 262 -13.54 21.18 -25.15
CA MET A 262 -13.84 22.52 -25.66
C MET A 262 -12.71 23.16 -26.47
N LYS A 263 -11.52 22.57 -26.50
CA LYS A 263 -10.38 23.15 -27.22
C LYS A 263 -10.74 23.30 -28.71
N ASP A 264 -10.49 24.49 -29.24
CA ASP A 264 -10.76 24.86 -30.64
C ASP A 264 -12.24 24.77 -31.06
N LYS A 265 -13.18 24.72 -30.10
CA LYS A 265 -14.62 24.77 -30.36
C LYS A 265 -15.16 26.19 -30.34
N ASP A 266 -16.10 26.48 -31.25
CA ASP A 266 -16.87 27.72 -31.24
C ASP A 266 -18.02 27.62 -30.23
N THR A 267 -18.08 28.54 -29.26
CA THR A 267 -19.07 28.54 -28.17
C THR A 267 -20.51 28.71 -28.67
N ALA A 268 -20.72 29.31 -29.84
CA ALA A 268 -22.05 29.46 -30.42
C ALA A 268 -22.54 28.17 -31.11
N SER A 269 -21.65 27.23 -31.42
CA SER A 269 -21.98 26.00 -32.13
C SER A 269 -22.73 25.02 -31.24
N LYS A 270 -23.79 24.42 -31.78
CA LYS A 270 -24.53 23.33 -31.12
C LYS A 270 -23.69 22.06 -31.06
N LEU A 271 -23.80 21.34 -29.96
CA LEU A 271 -23.26 19.99 -29.85
C LEU A 271 -23.98 19.07 -30.84
N THR A 272 -23.20 18.26 -31.54
CA THR A 272 -23.74 17.09 -32.24
C THR A 272 -24.22 16.05 -31.24
N GLU A 273 -25.06 15.11 -31.67
CA GLU A 273 -25.51 14.00 -30.82
C GLU A 273 -24.33 13.16 -30.29
N ALA A 274 -23.31 12.96 -31.12
CA ALA A 274 -22.10 12.22 -30.74
C ALA A 274 -21.27 12.98 -29.70
N GLU A 275 -21.10 14.30 -29.85
CA GLU A 275 -20.40 15.13 -28.85
C GLU A 275 -21.18 15.16 -27.53
N ALA A 276 -22.51 15.34 -27.58
CA ALA A 276 -23.35 15.32 -26.38
C ALA A 276 -23.26 13.97 -25.65
N ALA A 277 -23.28 12.86 -26.39
CA ALA A 277 -23.14 11.52 -25.82
C ALA A 277 -21.73 11.27 -25.25
N LEU A 278 -20.69 11.84 -25.84
CA LEU A 278 -19.30 11.74 -25.36
C LEU A 278 -19.07 12.54 -24.07
N LEU A 279 -19.75 13.68 -23.93
CA LEU A 279 -19.67 14.50 -22.72
C LEU A 279 -20.50 13.94 -21.56
N ASP A 280 -21.50 13.10 -21.83
CA ASP A 280 -22.34 12.47 -20.79
C ASP A 280 -21.50 11.80 -19.69
N TRP A 281 -21.91 12.01 -18.44
CA TRP A 281 -21.21 11.50 -17.25
C TRP A 281 -20.93 10.00 -17.34
N ASN A 282 -21.93 9.19 -17.70
CA ASN A 282 -21.78 7.74 -17.71
C ASN A 282 -20.81 7.29 -18.80
N ASN A 283 -20.87 7.93 -19.97
CA ASN A 283 -19.94 7.62 -21.05
C ASN A 283 -18.51 8.04 -20.69
N TYR A 284 -18.32 9.23 -20.11
CA TYR A 284 -17.04 9.67 -19.60
C TYR A 284 -16.48 8.68 -18.56
N MET A 285 -17.26 8.31 -17.55
CA MET A 285 -16.80 7.40 -16.50
C MET A 285 -16.44 6.01 -17.04
N TYR A 286 -17.22 5.50 -17.99
CA TYR A 286 -16.94 4.21 -18.62
C TYR A 286 -15.70 4.27 -19.52
N ALA A 287 -15.62 5.28 -20.40
CA ALA A 287 -14.53 5.42 -21.36
C ALA A 287 -13.21 5.81 -20.71
N THR A 288 -13.22 6.65 -19.68
CA THR A 288 -12.02 7.14 -19.01
C THR A 288 -11.56 6.16 -17.93
N PHE A 289 -12.46 5.69 -17.07
CA PHE A 289 -12.11 4.93 -15.85
C PHE A 289 -12.49 3.45 -15.89
N GLY A 290 -13.20 2.97 -16.91
CA GLY A 290 -13.75 1.61 -16.88
C GLY A 290 -14.74 1.41 -15.75
N TYR A 291 -15.51 2.46 -15.42
CA TYR A 291 -16.48 2.49 -14.34
C TYR A 291 -17.90 2.64 -14.87
N SER A 292 -18.87 1.99 -14.22
CA SER A 292 -20.28 2.29 -14.41
C SER A 292 -21.05 2.05 -13.12
N THR A 293 -22.27 2.60 -13.05
CA THR A 293 -23.18 2.41 -11.93
C THR A 293 -24.32 1.49 -12.33
N ASN A 294 -24.54 0.43 -11.56
CA ASN A 294 -25.63 -0.51 -11.78
C ASN A 294 -26.99 0.13 -11.44
N THR A 295 -28.08 -0.52 -11.86
CA THR A 295 -29.45 -0.02 -11.61
C THR A 295 -29.80 0.12 -10.12
N ASP A 296 -29.17 -0.69 -9.26
CA ASP A 296 -29.31 -0.63 -7.81
C ASP A 296 -28.40 0.40 -7.14
N GLY A 297 -27.62 1.17 -7.92
CA GLY A 297 -26.68 2.18 -7.43
C GLY A 297 -25.31 1.62 -7.04
N THR A 298 -25.07 0.31 -7.19
CA THR A 298 -23.77 -0.29 -6.87
C THR A 298 -22.74 -0.05 -7.97
N PRO A 299 -21.45 0.08 -7.63
CA PRO A 299 -20.40 0.34 -8.61
C PRO A 299 -19.96 -0.93 -9.34
N ALA A 300 -19.73 -0.81 -10.64
CA ALA A 300 -19.01 -1.79 -11.46
C ALA A 300 -17.68 -1.18 -11.92
N ILE A 301 -16.58 -1.85 -11.61
CA ILE A 301 -15.20 -1.37 -11.80
C ILE A 301 -14.41 -2.29 -12.75
N ASN A 302 -13.27 -1.80 -13.22
CA ASN A 302 -12.32 -2.50 -14.08
C ASN A 302 -12.91 -2.98 -15.41
N LEU A 303 -13.86 -2.23 -15.95
CA LEU A 303 -14.47 -2.48 -17.25
C LEU A 303 -13.51 -2.06 -18.37
N ASN A 304 -13.72 -2.63 -19.55
CA ASN A 304 -12.96 -2.29 -20.76
C ASN A 304 -11.42 -2.38 -20.61
N GLY A 305 -10.95 -3.31 -19.76
CA GLY A 305 -9.52 -3.55 -19.52
C GLY A 305 -8.79 -2.43 -18.77
N LYS A 306 -9.52 -1.51 -18.12
CA LYS A 306 -8.95 -0.41 -17.35
C LYS A 306 -8.80 -0.78 -15.87
N ASP A 307 -7.80 -0.20 -15.22
CA ASP A 307 -7.63 -0.26 -13.77
C ASP A 307 -8.29 0.99 -13.15
N THR A 308 -9.56 0.85 -12.77
CA THR A 308 -10.37 1.97 -12.25
C THR A 308 -9.69 2.61 -11.04
N ARG A 309 -9.14 1.78 -10.16
CA ARG A 309 -8.46 2.22 -8.93
C ARG A 309 -7.27 3.11 -9.24
N ARG A 310 -6.36 2.66 -10.13
CA ARG A 310 -5.17 3.43 -10.50
C ARG A 310 -5.52 4.76 -11.17
N LEU A 311 -6.53 4.76 -12.03
CA LEU A 311 -6.92 5.96 -12.78
C LEU A 311 -7.56 7.01 -11.87
N LEU A 312 -8.37 6.60 -10.88
CA LEU A 312 -9.00 7.51 -9.92
C LEU A 312 -8.04 8.00 -8.82
N ALA A 313 -7.04 7.20 -8.45
CA ALA A 313 -6.03 7.60 -7.48
C ALA A 313 -5.28 8.89 -7.89
N ARG A 314 -5.19 9.19 -9.20
CA ARG A 314 -4.65 10.46 -9.72
C ARG A 314 -5.40 11.69 -9.20
N TYR A 315 -6.67 11.52 -8.87
CA TYR A 315 -7.57 12.55 -8.34
C TYR A 315 -7.84 12.38 -6.84
N ALA A 316 -6.98 11.60 -6.14
CA ALA A 316 -7.12 11.27 -4.71
C ALA A 316 -8.43 10.54 -4.34
N LEU A 317 -9.09 9.92 -5.32
CA LEU A 317 -10.25 9.07 -5.08
C LEU A 317 -9.80 7.59 -5.03
N HIS A 318 -9.69 7.05 -3.82
CA HIS A 318 -9.20 5.70 -3.59
C HIS A 318 -10.33 4.67 -3.73
N THR A 319 -10.03 3.49 -4.27
CA THR A 319 -11.03 2.46 -4.61
C THR A 319 -10.80 1.18 -3.81
N TYR A 320 -11.73 0.82 -2.95
CA TYR A 320 -11.68 -0.37 -2.09
C TYR A 320 -12.61 -1.45 -2.64
N ALA A 321 -12.14 -2.18 -3.64
CA ALA A 321 -12.91 -3.27 -4.25
C ALA A 321 -13.25 -4.34 -3.20
N ASN A 322 -14.55 -4.62 -2.99
CA ASN A 322 -15.05 -5.52 -1.95
C ASN A 322 -14.45 -5.24 -0.55
N GLY A 323 -14.24 -3.97 -0.23
CA GLY A 323 -13.68 -3.52 1.05
C GLY A 323 -12.24 -3.96 1.30
N ILE A 324 -11.53 -4.45 0.28
CA ILE A 324 -10.15 -4.89 0.45
C ILE A 324 -9.23 -3.70 0.69
N CYS A 325 -8.47 -3.76 1.78
CA CYS A 325 -7.41 -2.82 2.13
C CYS A 325 -6.15 -3.55 2.60
N TYR A 326 -5.07 -2.81 2.76
CA TYR A 326 -3.75 -3.34 3.10
C TYR A 326 -3.07 -2.55 4.21
N TYR A 327 -2.37 -3.28 5.07
CA TYR A 327 -1.53 -2.74 6.14
C TYR A 327 -0.11 -3.27 5.97
N THR A 328 0.88 -2.39 5.95
CA THR A 328 2.29 -2.78 5.80
C THR A 328 2.99 -2.62 7.14
N HIS A 329 3.79 -3.60 7.53
CA HIS A 329 4.60 -3.56 8.74
C HIS A 329 6.02 -4.04 8.47
N TRP A 330 7.02 -3.26 8.91
CA TRP A 330 8.43 -3.60 8.76
C TRP A 330 8.92 -4.35 9.99
N ILE A 331 9.52 -5.54 9.78
CA ILE A 331 9.86 -6.41 10.90
C ILE A 331 11.05 -5.85 11.67
N ARG A 332 10.84 -5.57 12.97
CA ARG A 332 11.90 -5.19 13.90
C ARG A 332 12.62 -6.42 14.47
N HIS A 333 13.93 -6.32 14.61
CA HIS A 333 14.80 -7.29 15.28
C HIS A 333 15.36 -6.75 16.59
N SER A 334 15.72 -5.47 16.59
CA SER A 334 16.20 -4.72 17.76
C SER A 334 15.27 -3.53 18.00
N ASN A 335 15.19 -3.05 19.23
CA ASN A 335 14.57 -1.76 19.53
C ASN A 335 15.54 -0.96 20.40
N ASN A 336 15.92 0.24 19.96
CA ASN A 336 16.80 1.14 20.72
C ASN A 336 16.04 2.13 21.61
N ASN A 337 14.72 2.01 21.65
CA ASN A 337 13.79 2.88 22.38
C ASN A 337 14.01 4.36 22.07
N HIS A 338 14.35 4.68 20.82
CA HIS A 338 14.62 6.03 20.35
C HIS A 338 13.93 6.27 19.00
N PRO A 339 13.48 7.51 18.70
CA PRO A 339 12.86 7.84 17.40
C PRO A 339 13.77 7.72 16.16
N SER A 340 15.00 7.23 16.28
CA SER A 340 15.92 7.09 15.15
C SER A 340 16.48 5.68 15.11
N LYS A 341 16.62 5.10 13.91
CA LYS A 341 17.03 3.69 13.75
C LYS A 341 18.27 3.35 14.56
N GLY A 342 18.19 2.28 15.34
CA GLY A 342 19.32 1.58 15.93
C GLY A 342 20.08 0.74 14.90
N ILE A 343 21.21 0.19 15.32
CA ILE A 343 21.88 -0.90 14.61
C ILE A 343 20.91 -2.09 14.57
N MET A 344 20.74 -2.70 13.40
CA MET A 344 19.87 -3.87 13.19
C MET A 344 18.46 -3.73 13.79
N GLU A 345 17.91 -2.52 13.83
CA GLU A 345 16.53 -2.31 14.25
C GLU A 345 15.56 -3.00 13.30
N TYR A 346 15.73 -2.78 12.00
CA TYR A 346 15.07 -3.49 10.93
C TYR A 346 16.05 -4.48 10.31
N ALA A 347 15.91 -5.74 10.68
CA ALA A 347 16.79 -6.79 10.20
C ALA A 347 16.07 -8.14 10.29
N ILE A 348 16.51 -9.09 9.48
CA ILE A 348 16.21 -10.49 9.69
C ILE A 348 17.50 -11.23 9.93
N VAL A 349 17.59 -11.92 11.05
CA VAL A 349 18.72 -12.76 11.43
C VAL A 349 18.30 -14.22 11.41
N ARG A 350 19.13 -15.08 10.82
CA ARG A 350 18.87 -16.52 10.71
C ARG A 350 18.61 -17.17 12.07
N ASN A 351 17.89 -18.30 12.06
CA ASN A 351 17.59 -19.10 13.25
C ASN A 351 16.77 -18.36 14.33
N ASN A 352 16.06 -17.30 13.95
CA ASN A 352 15.04 -16.64 14.75
C ASN A 352 13.64 -16.91 14.21
N VAL A 353 12.66 -16.79 15.11
CA VAL A 353 11.23 -16.72 14.81
C VAL A 353 10.76 -15.32 15.17
N TYR A 354 10.31 -14.58 14.18
CA TYR A 354 9.66 -13.28 14.34
C TYR A 354 8.16 -13.50 14.48
N LYS A 355 7.60 -13.12 15.62
CA LYS A 355 6.20 -13.31 15.96
C LYS A 355 5.50 -11.96 16.01
N LEU A 356 4.62 -11.72 15.04
CA LEU A 356 3.87 -10.47 14.88
C LEU A 356 2.47 -10.59 15.49
N HIS A 357 2.20 -9.90 16.58
CA HIS A 357 0.92 -9.94 17.25
C HIS A 357 0.14 -8.67 16.93
N ILE A 358 -0.88 -8.79 16.07
CA ILE A 358 -1.74 -7.67 15.69
C ILE A 358 -2.66 -7.36 16.88
N ARG A 359 -2.33 -6.30 17.62
CA ARG A 359 -3.02 -5.88 18.85
C ARG A 359 -4.30 -5.12 18.53
N ASN A 360 -4.24 -4.21 17.56
CA ASN A 360 -5.35 -3.36 17.20
C ASN A 360 -5.28 -2.88 15.75
N ILE A 361 -6.41 -2.36 15.25
CA ILE A 361 -6.52 -1.65 13.97
C ILE A 361 -7.28 -0.35 14.26
N HIS A 362 -6.67 0.78 13.91
CA HIS A 362 -7.19 2.11 14.28
C HIS A 362 -7.92 2.82 13.14
N GLY A 363 -7.71 2.38 11.89
CA GLY A 363 -8.26 3.07 10.73
C GLY A 363 -8.24 2.27 9.45
N LEU A 364 -8.72 2.92 8.39
CA LEU A 364 -8.75 2.37 7.04
C LEU A 364 -7.32 2.13 6.51
N GLY A 365 -7.02 0.90 6.10
CA GLY A 365 -5.76 0.57 5.42
C GLY A 365 -5.69 1.17 4.01
N LYS A 366 -4.56 1.03 3.33
CA LYS A 366 -4.38 1.54 1.95
C LYS A 366 -5.14 0.68 0.94
N ASP A 367 -5.56 1.26 -0.18
CA ASP A 367 -6.24 0.54 -1.28
C ASP A 367 -5.28 -0.29 -2.15
N ILE A 368 -3.97 -0.04 -2.04
CA ILE A 368 -2.87 -0.92 -2.48
C ILE A 368 -1.72 -0.84 -1.46
N PRO A 369 -0.87 -1.87 -1.31
CA PRO A 369 0.24 -1.78 -0.36
C PRO A 369 1.30 -0.70 -0.72
N TYR A 370 1.55 -0.49 -2.00
CA TYR A 370 2.47 0.53 -2.52
C TYR A 370 1.89 1.18 -3.78
N GLU A 371 1.82 2.51 -3.81
CA GLU A 371 1.42 3.28 -4.99
C GLU A 371 2.65 3.70 -5.79
N PRO A 372 2.83 3.21 -7.02
CA PRO A 372 3.90 3.68 -7.90
C PRO A 372 3.73 5.14 -8.30
N PRO A 373 4.82 5.87 -8.61
CA PRO A 373 4.78 7.22 -9.18
C PRO A 373 3.82 7.33 -10.37
N PHE A 374 3.20 8.49 -10.54
CA PHE A 374 2.28 8.71 -11.66
C PHE A 374 3.06 9.11 -12.91
N ASP A 375 2.89 8.35 -14.00
CA ASP A 375 3.35 8.81 -15.31
C ASP A 375 2.55 10.05 -15.75
N PRO A 376 3.16 10.96 -16.54
CA PRO A 376 2.43 12.03 -17.24
C PRO A 376 1.20 11.51 -17.97
N ASP A 377 0.10 12.28 -17.98
CA ASP A 377 -1.09 11.91 -18.75
C ASP A 377 -0.72 11.90 -20.25
N PRO A 378 -0.77 10.76 -20.95
CA PRO A 378 -0.42 10.71 -22.37
C PRO A 378 -1.40 11.51 -23.24
N GLU A 379 -2.64 11.74 -22.78
CA GLU A 379 -3.65 12.54 -23.50
C GLU A 379 -3.55 14.04 -23.19
N ASP A 380 -2.80 14.42 -22.15
CA ASP A 380 -2.51 15.82 -21.80
C ASP A 380 -1.10 15.93 -21.20
N PRO A 381 -0.03 15.86 -22.01
CA PRO A 381 1.34 15.85 -21.51
C PRO A 381 1.77 17.18 -20.86
N ASP A 382 1.01 18.26 -21.08
CA ASP A 382 1.20 19.56 -20.44
C ASP A 382 0.49 19.65 -19.08
N GLU A 383 -0.34 18.66 -18.73
CA GLU A 383 -0.91 18.53 -17.39
C GLU A 383 0.21 18.29 -16.37
N PRO A 384 0.27 19.09 -15.29
CA PRO A 384 1.14 18.77 -14.17
C PRO A 384 0.78 17.37 -13.66
N THR A 385 1.75 16.47 -13.65
CA THR A 385 1.59 15.20 -12.95
C THR A 385 1.12 15.49 -11.54
N PRO A 386 0.12 14.75 -11.01
CA PRO A 386 -0.16 14.80 -9.59
C PRO A 386 1.15 14.65 -8.81
N PRO A 387 1.29 15.31 -7.64
CA PRO A 387 2.45 15.06 -6.80
C PRO A 387 2.61 13.56 -6.63
N ASP A 388 3.84 13.08 -6.70
CA ASP A 388 4.10 11.66 -6.52
C ASP A 388 3.44 11.21 -5.22
N PRO A 389 2.81 10.02 -5.22
CA PRO A 389 2.28 9.44 -3.99
C PRO A 389 3.35 9.46 -2.91
N PRO A 390 2.97 9.59 -1.63
CA PRO A 390 3.93 9.42 -0.56
C PRO A 390 4.66 8.09 -0.77
N GLY A 391 5.97 8.10 -0.50
CA GLY A 391 6.78 6.90 -0.55
C GLY A 391 6.21 5.80 0.38
N PRO A 392 6.76 4.58 0.32
CA PRO A 392 6.48 3.56 1.32
C PRO A 392 6.60 4.13 2.74
N ASP A 393 5.71 3.71 3.64
CA ASP A 393 5.75 4.15 5.04
C ASP A 393 7.15 3.90 5.61
N ASP A 394 7.77 4.95 6.13
CA ASP A 394 9.11 4.83 6.66
C ASP A 394 9.04 3.97 7.93
N PRO A 395 9.82 2.89 8.04
CA PRO A 395 9.97 2.18 9.30
C PRO A 395 10.42 3.11 10.45
N ASP A 396 10.96 4.30 10.18
CA ASP A 396 11.24 5.29 11.24
C ASP A 396 10.02 5.96 11.87
N ASP A 397 8.85 5.91 11.24
CA ASP A 397 7.65 6.43 11.88
C ASP A 397 7.42 5.58 13.14
N PRO A 398 7.47 6.16 14.36
CA PRO A 398 7.35 5.37 15.56
C PRO A 398 6.04 4.58 15.50
N ASP A 399 6.12 3.28 15.81
CA ASP A 399 4.98 2.46 16.23
C ASP A 399 4.54 2.97 17.63
N ASP A 400 4.35 4.28 17.77
CA ASP A 400 3.80 4.92 18.94
C ASP A 400 2.29 4.63 18.90
N PRO A 401 1.74 3.91 19.89
CA PRO A 401 0.30 3.66 19.95
C PRO A 401 -0.52 4.96 20.05
N ASP A 402 0.11 6.09 20.40
CA ASP A 402 -0.49 7.42 20.39
C ASP A 402 -0.27 8.18 19.06
N ASN A 403 0.40 7.58 18.06
CA ASN A 403 0.53 8.14 16.71
C ASN A 403 -0.84 8.11 16.00
N PRO A 404 -1.46 9.28 15.74
CA PRO A 404 -2.78 9.32 15.10
C PRO A 404 -2.78 8.80 13.64
N GLY A 405 -1.60 8.58 13.03
CA GLY A 405 -1.46 7.99 11.70
C GLY A 405 -1.22 6.46 11.68
N LEU A 406 -1.07 5.82 12.85
CA LEU A 406 -0.82 4.39 12.92
C LEU A 406 -2.13 3.60 12.74
N ASN A 407 -2.40 3.11 11.53
CA ASN A 407 -3.64 2.38 11.26
C ASN A 407 -3.64 0.93 11.78
N ILE A 408 -2.48 0.37 12.15
CA ILE A 408 -2.34 -0.99 12.70
C ILE A 408 -1.32 -1.04 13.83
N GLU A 409 -1.67 -1.66 14.95
CA GLU A 409 -0.77 -1.85 16.10
C GLU A 409 -0.26 -3.29 16.11
N ILE A 410 1.07 -3.47 16.03
CA ILE A 410 1.71 -4.78 16.03
C ILE A 410 2.80 -4.85 17.09
N GLU A 411 2.65 -5.80 18.01
CA GLU A 411 3.73 -6.19 18.92
C GLU A 411 4.62 -7.25 18.26
N VAL A 412 5.93 -6.98 18.22
CA VAL A 412 6.93 -7.89 17.66
C VAL A 412 7.67 -8.63 18.77
N ILE A 413 7.68 -9.96 18.69
CA ILE A 413 8.44 -10.82 19.61
C ILE A 413 9.44 -11.65 18.80
N VAL A 414 10.73 -11.52 19.12
CA VAL A 414 11.80 -12.32 18.50
C VAL A 414 12.18 -13.46 19.44
N LYS A 415 12.21 -14.69 18.93
CA LYS A 415 12.62 -15.87 19.70
C LYS A 415 13.65 -16.70 18.94
N PRO A 416 14.55 -17.41 19.63
CA PRO A 416 15.30 -18.51 19.03
C PRO A 416 14.37 -19.49 18.36
N TRP A 417 14.77 -19.96 17.19
CA TRP A 417 14.10 -21.09 16.58
C TRP A 417 14.65 -22.38 17.20
N GLU A 418 14.12 -22.77 18.35
CA GLU A 418 14.34 -24.08 18.95
C GLU A 418 13.32 -25.09 18.41
N GLY A 419 13.56 -26.39 18.58
CA GLY A 419 12.59 -27.41 18.18
C GLY A 419 11.30 -27.24 18.97
N LEU A 420 10.23 -26.77 18.33
CA LEU A 420 8.91 -26.71 18.97
C LEU A 420 8.32 -28.13 19.05
N PRO A 421 7.55 -28.46 20.11
CA PRO A 421 7.01 -29.81 20.33
C PRO A 421 6.22 -30.41 19.15
N ASP A 422 5.70 -29.58 18.25
CA ASP A 422 4.79 -29.98 17.18
C ASP A 422 5.36 -29.81 15.75
N GLU A 423 6.66 -29.51 15.58
CA GLU A 423 7.26 -29.46 14.23
C GLU A 423 7.71 -30.86 13.78
N THR A 424 6.98 -31.49 12.86
CA THR A 424 7.52 -32.60 12.07
C THR A 424 8.47 -32.02 11.01
N LEU A 425 9.77 -32.25 11.18
CA LEU A 425 10.82 -31.75 10.29
C LEU A 425 11.02 -32.72 9.11
N TYR A 426 10.83 -32.22 7.88
CA TYR A 426 11.37 -32.88 6.69
C TYR A 426 12.75 -32.28 6.40
N PHE A 427 13.76 -33.13 6.28
CA PHE A 427 15.15 -32.78 5.97
C PHE A 427 15.37 -32.55 4.48
#